data_AF-A0A098E7F9-F1
#
_entry.id   AF-A0A098E7F9-F1
#
_cell.length_a   1.000
_cell.length_b   1.000
_cell.length_c   1.000
_cell.angle_alpha   90.00
_cell.angle_beta   90.00
_cell.angle_gamma   90.00
#
_symmetry.space_group_name_H-M   'P 1'
#
loop_
_entity.id
_entity.type
_entity.pdbx_description
1 polymer ?
#
loop_
_entity_poly.entity_id
_entity_poly.type
_entity_poly.pdbx_seq_one_letter_code
_entity_poly.pdbx_strand_id
1 'polypeptide(L)'
;MGKALQALGKGIGQDKSHRVLILQWLKGGSGYTEDAAIAALRQSYPNLVDHQRCGRDAIVWRGQQQEIDYVEAERGWEIARAAIASGMYKTIILDELNPTVDLELLDPQPIVEALLRKPKDTEVIITGRCLKTPPYFDLANVHSEMVCHKHYAEKGVDLKRGVDF
;
A
#
# COMPACT_ATOMS: atom_id res chain seq x y z
N MET A 1 -0.11 9.97 1.92
CA MET A 1 0.75 10.02 3.12
C MET A 1 0.04 10.46 4.41
N GLY A 2 -0.67 11.60 4.48
CA GLY A 2 -1.23 12.09 5.75
C GLY A 2 -2.17 11.14 6.51
N LYS A 3 -3.04 10.41 5.79
CA LYS A 3 -3.98 9.42 6.37
C LYS A 3 -3.28 8.25 7.06
N ALA A 4 -2.18 7.75 6.47
CA ALA A 4 -1.39 6.66 7.05
C ALA A 4 -0.77 7.06 8.40
N LEU A 5 -0.18 8.27 8.46
CA LEU A 5 0.38 8.80 9.69
C LEU A 5 -0.71 9.05 10.76
N GLN A 6 -1.88 9.55 10.35
CA GLN A 6 -3.01 9.74 11.26
C GLN A 6 -3.50 8.40 11.85
N ALA A 7 -3.57 7.34 11.04
CA ALA A 7 -3.94 6.01 11.49
C ALA A 7 -2.96 5.47 12.55
N LEU A 8 -1.65 5.62 12.32
CA LEU A 8 -0.62 5.26 13.29
C LEU A 8 -0.75 6.08 14.59
N GLY A 9 -0.93 7.41 14.47
CA GLY A 9 -1.08 8.29 15.63
C GLY A 9 -2.29 7.95 16.51
N LYS A 10 -3.43 7.58 15.90
CA LYS A 10 -4.62 7.14 16.64
C LYS A 10 -4.35 5.87 17.47
N GLY A 11 -3.68 4.88 16.88
CA GLY A 11 -3.36 3.65 17.60
C GLY A 11 -2.29 3.81 18.68
N ILE A 12 -1.36 4.75 18.53
CA ILE A 12 -0.39 5.08 19.58
C ILE A 12 -1.05 5.81 20.75
N GLY A 13 -1.87 6.83 20.46
CA GLY A 13 -2.28 7.82 21.46
C GLY A 13 -3.63 7.58 22.13
N GLN A 14 -4.56 6.84 21.52
CA GLN A 14 -5.96 6.82 21.96
C GLN A 14 -6.54 5.42 22.13
N ASP A 15 -6.22 4.49 21.22
CA ASP A 15 -6.79 3.15 21.25
C ASP A 15 -5.74 2.09 20.94
N LYS A 16 -5.24 1.44 21.99
CA LYS A 16 -4.22 0.38 21.87
C LYS A 16 -4.74 -0.87 21.14
N SER A 17 -6.05 -0.98 20.89
CA SER A 17 -6.64 -2.04 20.07
C SER A 17 -6.66 -1.71 18.58
N HIS A 18 -6.37 -0.46 18.20
CA HIS A 18 -6.29 -0.04 16.81
C HIS A 18 -5.10 -0.71 16.14
N ARG A 19 -5.38 -1.59 15.17
CA ARG A 19 -4.35 -2.27 14.37
C ARG A 19 -4.33 -1.71 12.95
N VAL A 20 -3.12 -1.56 12.43
CA VAL A 20 -2.83 -1.09 11.07
C VAL A 20 -2.11 -2.20 10.31
N LEU A 21 -2.64 -2.56 9.14
CA LEU A 21 -1.97 -3.43 8.18
C LEU A 21 -1.36 -2.58 7.06
N ILE A 22 -0.10 -2.82 6.73
CA ILE A 22 0.59 -2.24 5.59
C ILE A 22 0.97 -3.37 4.63
N LEU A 23 0.32 -3.42 3.48
CA LEU A 23 0.67 -4.31 2.37
C LEU A 23 1.29 -3.49 1.26
N GLN A 24 2.47 -3.89 0.79
CA GLN A 24 3.15 -3.20 -0.29
C GLN A 24 3.35 -4.13 -1.48
N TRP A 25 2.79 -3.75 -2.62
CA TRP A 25 3.02 -4.43 -3.89
C TRP A 25 4.26 -3.90 -4.60
N LEU A 26 4.79 -4.69 -5.53
CA LEU A 26 5.94 -4.33 -6.39
C LEU A 26 7.22 -4.01 -5.58
N LYS A 27 7.26 -4.43 -4.32
CA LYS A 27 8.40 -4.25 -3.41
C LYS A 27 8.80 -5.61 -2.87
N GLY A 28 9.98 -6.08 -3.23
CA GLY A 28 10.65 -7.23 -2.63
C GLY A 28 12.04 -6.87 -2.13
N GLY A 29 12.69 -7.77 -1.40
CA GLY A 29 14.04 -7.54 -0.87
C GLY A 29 14.08 -6.67 0.40
N SER A 30 15.27 -6.17 0.71
CA SER A 30 15.58 -5.40 1.92
C SER A 30 16.28 -4.08 1.59
N GLY A 31 16.28 -3.13 2.54
CA GLY A 31 17.04 -1.88 2.41
C GLY A 31 16.21 -0.69 1.97
N TYR A 32 14.89 -0.76 2.11
CA TYR A 32 14.02 0.40 1.90
C TYR A 32 14.11 1.32 3.12
N THR A 33 14.10 2.64 2.90
CA THR A 33 14.14 3.65 3.97
C THR A 33 13.12 3.44 5.07
N GLU A 34 11.94 2.95 4.71
CA GLU A 34 10.82 2.76 5.61
C GLU A 34 11.03 1.58 6.56
N ASP A 35 11.97 0.66 6.27
CA ASP A 35 12.26 -0.51 7.12
C ASP A 35 12.64 -0.10 8.55
N ALA A 36 13.48 0.93 8.68
CA ALA A 36 13.91 1.43 9.98
C ALA A 36 12.73 2.02 10.78
N ALA A 37 11.83 2.74 10.11
CA ALA A 37 10.66 3.33 10.74
C ALA A 37 9.65 2.26 11.18
N ILE A 38 9.39 1.26 10.34
CA ILE A 38 8.50 0.14 10.66
C ILE A 38 9.09 -0.70 11.80
N ALA A 39 10.39 -0.97 11.78
CA ALA A 39 11.08 -1.69 12.84
C ALA A 39 10.97 -0.96 14.18
N ALA A 40 11.21 0.36 14.19
CA ALA A 40 11.06 1.19 15.40
C ALA A 40 9.61 1.17 15.93
N LEU A 41 8.61 1.29 15.04
CA LEU A 41 7.20 1.22 15.42
C LEU A 41 6.84 -0.14 16.03
N ARG A 42 7.30 -1.25 15.44
CA ARG A 42 7.07 -2.59 15.99
C ARG A 42 7.76 -2.81 17.32
N GLN A 43 8.95 -2.23 17.52
CA GLN A 43 9.64 -2.30 18.80
C GLN A 43 8.89 -1.56 19.91
N SER A 44 8.37 -0.36 19.63
CA SER A 44 7.62 0.43 20.62
C SER A 44 6.16 0.00 20.78
N TYR A 45 5.55 -0.53 19.72
CA TYR A 45 4.12 -0.88 19.64
C TYR A 45 3.93 -2.21 18.88
N PRO A 46 4.27 -3.36 19.47
CA PRO A 46 4.37 -4.65 18.77
C PRO A 46 3.06 -5.14 18.15
N ASN A 47 1.91 -4.73 18.69
CA ASN A 47 0.60 -5.13 18.19
C ASN A 47 -0.04 -4.12 17.23
N LEU A 48 0.59 -2.95 17.04
CA LEU A 48 0.01 -1.83 16.29
C LEU A 48 0.11 -2.04 14.78
N VAL A 49 1.27 -2.49 14.28
CA VAL A 49 1.57 -2.53 12.84
C VAL A 49 1.95 -3.93 12.40
N ASP A 50 1.12 -4.50 11.54
CA ASP A 50 1.48 -5.63 10.70
C ASP A 50 1.94 -5.10 9.34
N HIS A 51 3.04 -5.64 8.82
CA HIS A 51 3.64 -5.19 7.57
C HIS A 51 4.07 -6.39 6.74
N GLN A 52 3.72 -6.36 5.46
CA GLN A 52 4.06 -7.40 4.51
C GLN A 52 4.37 -6.81 3.13
N ARG A 53 5.44 -7.32 2.53
CA ARG A 53 5.84 -7.05 1.15
C ARG A 53 5.40 -8.16 0.23
N CYS A 54 4.97 -7.79 -0.97
CA CYS A 54 4.49 -8.68 -2.01
C CYS A 54 5.10 -8.22 -3.35
N GLY A 55 6.09 -8.95 -3.83
CA GLY A 55 6.80 -8.58 -5.06
C GLY A 55 8.25 -9.02 -5.04
N ARG A 56 8.87 -8.92 -6.21
CA ARG A 56 10.29 -9.18 -6.38
C ARG A 56 11.14 -7.98 -6.00
N ASP A 57 12.41 -8.26 -5.71
CA ASP A 57 13.46 -7.23 -5.60
C ASP A 57 13.89 -6.78 -7.01
N ALA A 58 12.94 -6.26 -7.78
CA ALA A 58 13.12 -5.82 -9.16
C ALA A 58 11.97 -4.91 -9.59
N ILE A 59 12.25 -4.00 -10.52
CA ILE A 59 11.22 -3.18 -11.16
C ILE A 59 10.44 -4.04 -12.15
N VAL A 60 9.12 -3.99 -12.07
CA VAL A 60 8.21 -4.66 -13.01
C VAL A 60 7.83 -3.68 -14.12
N TRP A 61 8.15 -4.03 -15.37
CA TRP A 61 7.82 -3.23 -16.53
C TRP A 61 6.63 -3.83 -17.30
N ARG A 62 5.79 -2.96 -17.86
CA ARG A 62 4.68 -3.36 -18.72
C ARG A 62 5.20 -4.14 -19.94
N GLY A 63 4.65 -5.32 -20.19
CA GLY A 63 5.08 -6.22 -21.25
C GLY A 63 6.30 -7.07 -20.90
N GLN A 64 6.84 -6.96 -19.68
CA GLN A 64 7.96 -7.74 -19.17
C GLN A 64 7.65 -8.38 -17.81
N GLN A 65 6.37 -8.55 -17.49
CA GLN A 65 5.93 -9.24 -16.28
C GLN A 65 6.39 -10.70 -16.30
N GLN A 66 6.83 -11.20 -15.16
CA GLN A 66 7.21 -12.60 -14.96
C GLN A 66 6.12 -13.33 -14.18
N GLU A 67 6.05 -14.66 -14.31
CA GLU A 67 5.05 -15.49 -13.61
C GLU A 67 5.02 -15.22 -12.09
N ILE A 68 6.19 -15.07 -11.49
CA ILE A 68 6.37 -14.74 -10.08
C ILE A 68 5.77 -13.37 -9.68
N ASP A 69 5.66 -12.41 -10.60
CA ASP A 69 4.99 -11.13 -10.32
C ASP A 69 3.49 -11.33 -10.10
N TYR A 70 2.86 -12.21 -10.87
CA TYR A 70 1.44 -12.58 -10.70
C TYR A 70 1.23 -13.33 -9.39
N VAL A 71 2.10 -14.31 -9.10
CA VAL A 71 2.04 -15.10 -7.86
C VAL A 71 2.15 -14.19 -6.62
N GLU A 72 3.11 -13.27 -6.62
CA GLU A 72 3.28 -12.33 -5.51
C GLU A 72 2.13 -11.32 -5.40
N ALA A 73 1.62 -10.83 -6.53
CA ALA A 73 0.49 -9.92 -6.53
C ALA A 73 -0.77 -10.59 -5.94
N GLU A 74 -1.07 -11.82 -6.35
CA GLU A 74 -2.18 -12.63 -5.82
C GLU A 74 -1.97 -12.99 -4.35
N ARG A 75 -0.74 -13.33 -3.94
CA ARG A 75 -0.42 -13.57 -2.52
C ARG A 75 -0.74 -12.34 -1.67
N GLY A 76 -0.34 -11.15 -2.13
CA GLY A 76 -0.68 -9.90 -1.45
C GLY A 76 -2.17 -9.66 -1.40
N TRP A 77 -2.88 -9.97 -2.48
CA TRP A 77 -4.33 -9.82 -2.56
C TRP A 77 -5.09 -10.74 -1.62
N GLU A 78 -4.67 -12.01 -1.51
CA GLU A 78 -5.26 -12.97 -0.57
C GLU A 78 -5.16 -12.48 0.89
N ILE A 79 -4.00 -11.94 1.27
CA ILE A 79 -3.79 -11.35 2.60
C ILE A 79 -4.69 -10.12 2.78
N ALA A 80 -4.75 -9.23 1.79
CA ALA A 80 -5.58 -8.03 1.84
C ALA A 80 -7.06 -8.39 2.00
N ARG A 81 -7.56 -9.32 1.18
CA ARG A 81 -8.95 -9.78 1.18
C ARG A 81 -9.33 -10.36 2.53
N ALA A 82 -8.50 -11.23 3.10
CA ALA A 82 -8.72 -11.79 4.43
C ALA A 82 -8.71 -10.71 5.52
N ALA A 83 -7.75 -9.78 5.46
CA ALA A 83 -7.66 -8.67 6.42
C ALA A 83 -8.88 -7.75 6.37
N ILE A 84 -9.33 -7.38 5.17
CA ILE A 84 -10.54 -6.57 4.92
C ILE A 84 -11.77 -7.27 5.50
N ALA A 85 -11.96 -8.56 5.20
CA ALA A 85 -13.11 -9.33 5.66
C ALA A 85 -13.11 -9.54 7.20
N SER A 86 -11.93 -9.63 7.81
CA SER A 86 -11.80 -9.95 9.24
C SER A 86 -12.32 -8.87 10.19
N GLY A 87 -12.30 -7.60 9.78
CA GLY A 87 -12.59 -6.46 10.66
C GLY A 87 -11.57 -6.25 11.80
N MET A 88 -10.49 -7.03 11.86
CA MET A 88 -9.46 -6.93 12.90
C MET A 88 -8.62 -5.65 12.77
N TYR A 89 -8.45 -5.17 11.53
CA TYR A 89 -7.70 -3.97 11.24
C TYR A 89 -8.65 -2.78 11.12
N LYS A 90 -8.35 -1.72 11.87
CA LYS A 90 -9.05 -0.44 11.75
C LYS A 90 -8.53 0.36 10.56
N THR A 91 -7.29 0.11 10.13
CA THR A 91 -6.75 0.69 8.91
C THR A 91 -5.95 -0.34 8.12
N ILE A 92 -6.19 -0.42 6.82
CA ILE A 92 -5.46 -1.26 5.89
C ILE A 92 -4.91 -0.36 4.78
N ILE A 93 -3.59 -0.36 4.62
CA ILE A 93 -2.87 0.39 3.59
C ILE A 93 -2.47 -0.59 2.50
N LEU A 94 -3.00 -0.39 1.30
CA LEU A 94 -2.70 -1.13 0.09
C LEU A 94 -1.78 -0.27 -0.77
N ASP A 95 -0.49 -0.32 -0.42
CA ASP A 95 0.56 0.50 -1.03
C ASP A 95 0.97 -0.05 -2.40
N GLU A 96 1.00 0.80 -3.42
CA GLU A 96 1.29 0.45 -4.82
C GLU A 96 0.31 -0.57 -5.45
N LEU A 97 -0.92 -0.67 -4.96
CA LEU A 97 -1.94 -1.52 -5.59
C LEU A 97 -2.41 -0.96 -6.95
N ASN A 98 -2.48 0.37 -7.09
CA ASN A 98 -2.86 1.01 -8.35
C ASN A 98 -1.98 0.58 -9.53
N PRO A 99 -0.64 0.66 -9.45
CA PRO A 99 0.21 0.22 -10.54
C PRO A 99 0.16 -1.30 -10.73
N THR A 100 -0.07 -2.10 -9.67
CA THR A 100 -0.26 -3.56 -9.81
C THR A 100 -1.46 -3.89 -10.70
N VAL A 101 -2.59 -3.22 -10.48
CA VAL A 101 -3.80 -3.39 -11.32
C VAL A 101 -3.55 -2.82 -12.72
N ASP A 102 -2.90 -1.66 -12.83
CA ASP A 102 -2.60 -1.04 -14.13
C ASP A 102 -1.64 -1.89 -14.96
N LEU A 103 -0.71 -2.63 -14.33
CA LEU A 103 0.18 -3.61 -14.95
C LEU A 103 -0.50 -4.95 -15.27
N GLU A 104 -1.81 -5.07 -15.03
CA GLU A 104 -2.62 -6.25 -15.31
C GLU A 104 -2.16 -7.50 -14.52
N LEU A 105 -1.54 -7.28 -13.34
CA LEU A 105 -1.12 -8.35 -12.44
C LEU A 105 -2.26 -8.84 -11.53
N LEU A 106 -3.31 -8.03 -11.37
CA LEU A 106 -4.50 -8.34 -10.58
C LEU A 106 -5.76 -7.88 -11.30
N ASP A 107 -6.82 -8.69 -11.20
CA ASP A 107 -8.16 -8.30 -11.66
C ASP A 107 -8.75 -7.26 -10.67
N PRO A 108 -9.24 -6.10 -11.15
CA PRO A 108 -9.92 -5.13 -10.29
C PRO A 108 -11.26 -5.61 -9.73
N GLN A 109 -11.95 -6.57 -10.35
CA GLN A 109 -13.31 -6.98 -9.93
C GLN A 109 -13.34 -7.56 -8.51
N PRO A 110 -12.48 -8.53 -8.13
CA PRO A 110 -12.36 -8.99 -6.74
C PRO A 110 -12.12 -7.86 -5.73
N ILE A 111 -11.35 -6.84 -6.12
CA ILE A 111 -11.03 -5.70 -5.26
C ILE A 111 -12.28 -4.86 -4.98
N VAL A 112 -13.03 -4.52 -6.02
CA VAL A 112 -14.31 -3.81 -5.92
C VAL A 112 -15.27 -4.56 -5.00
N GLU A 113 -15.42 -5.87 -5.20
CA GLU A 113 -16.30 -6.71 -4.38
C GLU A 113 -15.92 -6.72 -2.90
N ALA A 114 -14.62 -6.82 -2.59
CA ALA A 114 -14.15 -6.82 -1.22
C ALA A 114 -14.40 -5.46 -0.54
N LEU A 115 -14.18 -4.35 -1.26
CA LEU A 115 -14.40 -3.00 -0.74
C LEU A 115 -15.87 -2.72 -0.45
N LEU A 116 -16.78 -3.22 -1.29
CA LEU A 116 -18.23 -3.11 -1.08
C LEU A 116 -18.70 -3.87 0.18
N ARG A 117 -18.05 -4.99 0.52
CA ARG A 117 -18.40 -5.85 1.66
C ARG A 117 -17.62 -5.53 2.94
N LYS A 118 -16.65 -4.61 2.87
CA LYS A 118 -15.77 -4.27 3.99
C LYS A 118 -16.56 -3.78 5.22
N PRO A 119 -16.17 -4.17 6.45
CA PRO A 119 -16.74 -3.62 7.68
C PRO A 119 -16.71 -2.08 7.72
N LYS A 120 -17.72 -1.48 8.35
CA LYS A 120 -17.88 -0.01 8.44
C LYS A 120 -16.71 0.68 9.12
N ASP A 121 -16.14 0.06 10.14
CA ASP A 121 -15.08 0.64 10.96
C ASP A 121 -13.66 0.42 10.40
N THR A 122 -13.53 -0.28 9.28
CA THR A 122 -12.23 -0.50 8.63
C THR A 122 -11.99 0.60 7.59
N GLU A 123 -10.93 1.37 7.72
CA GLU A 123 -10.49 2.32 6.70
C GLU A 123 -9.52 1.62 5.73
N VAL A 124 -9.75 1.72 4.42
CA VAL A 124 -8.81 1.23 3.39
C VAL A 124 -8.20 2.42 2.66
N ILE A 125 -6.88 2.44 2.56
CA ILE A 125 -6.12 3.46 1.85
C ILE A 125 -5.39 2.76 0.71
N ILE A 126 -5.67 3.18 -0.53
CA ILE A 126 -5.02 2.65 -1.73
C ILE A 126 -4.08 3.72 -2.27
N THR A 127 -2.86 3.33 -2.66
CA THR A 127 -1.86 4.26 -3.22
C THR A 127 -1.27 3.73 -4.53
N GLY A 128 -0.45 4.57 -5.14
CA GLY A 128 0.33 4.24 -6.32
C GLY A 128 -0.18 4.95 -7.57
N ARG A 129 0.70 5.03 -8.57
CA ARG A 129 0.40 5.64 -9.87
C ARG A 129 -0.39 4.66 -10.74
N CYS A 130 -1.30 5.17 -11.56
CA CYS A 130 -1.98 4.37 -12.58
C CYS A 130 -2.18 5.21 -13.84
N LEU A 131 -2.09 4.58 -15.00
CA LEU A 131 -2.45 5.21 -16.27
C LEU A 131 -3.97 5.18 -16.48
N LYS A 132 -4.60 4.04 -16.19
CA LYS A 132 -6.06 3.87 -16.27
C LYS A 132 -6.68 4.01 -14.90
N THR A 133 -7.81 4.70 -14.80
CA THR A 133 -8.60 4.80 -13.56
C THR A 133 -9.24 3.44 -13.25
N PRO A 134 -8.86 2.77 -12.14
CA PRO A 134 -9.46 1.51 -11.74
C PRO A 134 -10.90 1.71 -11.24
N PRO A 135 -11.81 0.72 -11.39
CA PRO A 135 -13.22 0.84 -11.01
C PRO A 135 -13.48 1.17 -9.54
N TYR A 136 -12.57 0.82 -8.63
CA TYR A 136 -12.70 1.12 -7.20
C TYR A 136 -12.49 2.60 -6.85
N PHE A 137 -12.09 3.44 -7.80
CA PHE A 137 -12.05 4.90 -7.59
C PHE A 137 -13.45 5.48 -7.38
N ASP A 138 -14.46 4.95 -8.07
CA ASP A 138 -15.85 5.39 -7.93
C ASP A 138 -16.45 5.03 -6.55
N LEU A 139 -15.85 4.05 -5.87
CA LEU A 139 -16.22 3.68 -4.50
C LEU A 139 -15.56 4.57 -3.44
N ALA A 140 -14.50 5.30 -3.80
CA ALA A 140 -13.70 6.03 -2.84
C ALA A 140 -14.45 7.25 -2.30
N ASN A 141 -14.59 7.35 -0.97
CA ASN A 141 -15.13 8.55 -0.35
C ASN A 141 -14.21 9.77 -0.53
N VAL A 142 -12.91 9.52 -0.68
CA VAL A 142 -11.89 10.55 -0.92
C VAL A 142 -10.93 10.02 -1.97
N HIS A 143 -10.74 10.80 -3.03
CA HIS A 143 -9.73 10.58 -4.05
C HIS A 143 -8.86 11.84 -4.15
N SER A 144 -7.54 11.68 -4.15
CA SER A 144 -6.60 12.79 -4.23
C SER A 144 -5.46 12.43 -5.17
N GLU A 145 -5.16 13.33 -6.09
CA GLU A 145 -4.10 13.20 -7.06
C GLU A 145 -2.90 14.05 -6.66
N MET A 146 -1.69 13.50 -6.82
CA MET A 146 -0.45 14.23 -6.62
C MET A 146 0.12 14.66 -7.97
N VAL A 147 0.05 15.95 -8.29
CA VAL A 147 0.63 16.53 -9.51
C VAL A 147 2.03 17.04 -9.23
N CYS A 148 3.02 16.52 -9.97
CA CYS A 148 4.39 17.00 -9.87
C CYS A 148 4.56 18.28 -10.70
N HIS A 149 4.52 19.44 -10.04
CA HIS A 149 4.72 20.73 -10.73
C HIS A 149 6.19 21.04 -11.01
N LYS A 150 7.09 20.56 -10.14
CA LYS A 150 8.55 20.73 -10.23
C LYS A 150 9.22 19.57 -9.52
N HIS A 151 10.24 18.98 -10.13
CA HIS A 151 11.11 18.01 -9.49
C HIS A 151 12.58 18.40 -9.66
N TYR A 152 13.41 18.32 -8.62
CA TYR A 152 14.83 18.67 -8.75
C TYR A 152 15.57 17.72 -9.70
N ALA A 153 15.08 16.49 -9.89
CA ALA A 153 15.60 15.57 -10.93
C ALA A 153 15.44 16.13 -12.35
N GLU A 154 14.44 16.98 -12.63
CA GLU A 154 14.31 17.67 -13.93
C GLU A 154 15.47 18.65 -14.18
N LYS A 155 16.16 19.05 -13.10
CA LYS A 155 17.36 19.90 -13.15
C LYS A 155 18.66 19.09 -13.09
N GLY A 156 18.59 17.77 -13.25
CA GLY A 156 19.74 16.87 -13.19
C GLY A 156 20.34 16.71 -11.79
N VAL A 157 19.59 17.03 -10.73
CA VAL A 157 20.02 16.75 -9.35
C VAL A 157 19.67 15.30 -9.01
N ASP A 158 20.67 14.55 -8.57
CA ASP A 158 20.51 13.15 -8.15
C ASP A 158 19.51 13.00 -7.00
N LEU A 159 18.85 11.84 -6.96
CA LEU A 159 18.00 11.43 -5.85
C LEU A 159 18.81 11.38 -4.55
N LYS A 160 18.22 11.85 -3.45
CA LYS A 160 18.89 11.95 -2.15
C LYS A 160 18.49 10.80 -1.25
N ARG A 161 19.49 10.10 -0.72
CA ARG A 161 19.29 9.08 0.31
C ARG A 161 18.63 9.68 1.55
N GLY A 162 17.60 9.02 2.08
CA GLY A 162 16.81 9.46 3.23
C GLY A 162 15.72 10.49 2.91
N VAL A 163 15.59 10.89 1.64
CA VAL A 163 14.49 11.74 1.15
C VAL A 163 13.71 11.01 0.06
N ASP A 164 14.40 10.41 -0.90
CA ASP A 164 13.79 9.79 -2.08
C ASP A 164 13.90 8.26 -2.08
N PHE A 165 14.92 7.72 -1.39
CA PHE A 165 15.17 6.29 -1.21
C PHE A 165 16.10 6.00 -0.03
#